data_AF-A0A7X2LD21-F1
#
_entry.id   AF-A0A7X2LD21-F1
#
_cell.length_a   1.000
_cell.length_b   1.000
_cell.length_c   1.000
_cell.angle_alpha   90.00
_cell.angle_beta   90.00
_cell.angle_gamma   90.00
#
_symmetry.space_group_name_H-M   'P 1'
#
loop_
_entity.id
_entity.type
_entity.pdbx_description
1 polymer ?
#
loop_
_entity_poly.entity_id
_entity_poly.type
_entity_poly.pdbx_seq_one_letter_code
_entity_poly.pdbx_strand_id
1 'polypeptide(L)' 'MRYCGSLDLDHLLRQPFGLLGRLVPDEDSGRPLPPVEVAARAVLLRAAGYEVMPTCGHHDRRGFCLGHPDRIIGM' A
#
# COMPACT_ATOMS: atom_id res chain seq x y z
N MET A 1 10.79 13.37 1.99
CA MET A 1 10.88 11.95 1.56
C MET A 1 9.55 11.28 1.87
N ARG A 2 8.75 10.92 0.86
CA ARG A 2 7.62 10.00 1.07
C ARG A 2 8.24 8.61 1.19
N TYR A 3 8.19 8.02 2.39
CA TYR A 3 8.59 6.64 2.60
C TYR A 3 7.61 5.74 1.84
N CYS A 4 8.05 5.17 0.71
CA CYS A 4 7.24 4.25 -0.07
C CYS A 4 7.33 2.86 0.57
N GLY A 5 6.80 2.74 1.79
CA GLY A 5 6.76 1.47 2.51
C GLY A 5 5.83 0.50 1.79
N SER A 6 6.33 -0.70 1.47
CA SER A 6 5.50 -1.76 0.90
C SER A 6 4.91 -2.60 2.03
N LEU A 7 3.60 -2.83 2.03
CA LEU A 7 2.92 -3.65 3.04
C LEU A 7 2.70 -5.06 2.52
N ASP A 8 3.28 -6.07 3.18
CA ASP A 8 3.10 -7.47 2.81
C ASP A 8 1.63 -7.89 2.89
N LEU A 9 1.08 -8.40 1.78
CA LEU A 9 -0.34 -8.72 1.66
C LEU A 9 -0.74 -9.95 2.49
N ASP A 10 0.13 -10.96 2.58
CA ASP A 10 -0.16 -12.16 3.38
C ASP A 10 -0.18 -11.82 4.88
N HIS A 11 0.73 -10.96 5.32
CA HIS A 11 0.76 -10.44 6.67
C HIS A 11 -0.48 -9.59 6.96
N LEU A 12 -0.84 -8.68 6.05
CA LEU A 12 -2.01 -7.80 6.19
C LEU A 12 -3.30 -8.60 6.30
N LEU A 13 -3.50 -9.61 5.44
CA LEU A 13 -4.69 -10.47 5.44
C LEU A 13 -4.81 -11.35 6.70
N ARG A 14 -3.73 -11.54 7.46
CA ARG A 14 -3.73 -12.25 8.74
C ARG A 14 -3.98 -11.35 9.95
N GLN A 15 -4.05 -10.03 9.76
CA GLN A 15 -4.31 -9.11 10.87
C GLN A 15 -5.77 -9.15 11.31
N PRO A 16 -6.06 -8.85 12.59
CA PRO A 16 -7.43 -8.63 13.04
C PRO A 16 -8.12 -7.57 12.19
N PHE A 17 -9.32 -7.86 11.70
CA PHE A 17 -10.07 -6.99 10.78
C PHE A 17 -10.15 -5.53 11.28
N GLY A 18 -10.46 -5.32 12.56
CA GLY A 18 -10.56 -3.98 13.15
C GLY A 18 -9.26 -3.15 13.16
N LEU A 19 -8.11 -3.75 12.85
CA LEU A 19 -6.81 -3.08 12.80
C LEU A 19 -6.37 -2.69 11.37
N LEU A 20 -6.99 -3.26 10.33
CA LEU A 20 -6.55 -3.08 8.94
C LEU A 20 -6.45 -1.61 8.52
N GLY A 21 -7.44 -0.80 8.88
CA GLY A 21 -7.47 0.63 8.59
C GLY A 21 -6.28 1.41 9.15
N ARG A 22 -5.75 1.01 10.31
CA ARG A 22 -4.63 1.69 10.96
C ARG A 22 -3.29 1.40 10.30
N LEU A 23 -3.19 0.26 9.62
CA LEU A 23 -1.99 -0.18 8.92
C LEU A 23 -1.89 0.45 7.53
N VAL A 24 -3.02 0.88 6.98
CA VAL A 24 -3.11 1.47 5.64
C VAL A 24 -3.85 2.81 5.75
N PRO A 25 -3.14 3.91 6.03
CA PRO A 25 -3.74 5.23 6.03
C PRO A 25 -4.06 5.69 4.60
N ASP A 26 -5.09 6.51 4.49
CA ASP A 26 -5.41 7.28 3.29
C ASP A 26 -4.26 8.24 2.94
N GLU A 27 -3.86 8.29 1.67
CA GLU A 27 -2.69 9.06 1.25
C GLU A 27 -2.91 10.57 1.28
N ASP A 28 -4.15 11.02 1.13
CA ASP A 28 -4.51 12.43 1.06
C ASP A 28 -4.78 13.02 2.45
N SER A 29 -5.47 12.28 3.32
CA SER A 29 -5.89 12.73 4.65
C SER A 29 -5.05 12.18 5.80
N GLY A 30 -4.25 11.15 5.56
CA GLY A 30 -3.49 10.44 6.60
C GLY A 30 -4.36 9.67 7.61
N ARG A 31 -5.69 9.62 7.38
CA ARG A 31 -6.63 8.95 8.28
C ARG A 31 -6.68 7.45 8.00
N PRO A 32 -7.02 6.62 9.00
CA PRO A 32 -7.25 5.21 8.77
C PRO A 32 -8.34 4.98 7.71
N LEU A 33 -8.07 4.09 6.74
CA LEU A 33 -9.11 3.65 5.81
C LEU A 33 -10.13 2.74 6.50
N PRO A 34 -11.38 2.65 6.01
CA PRO A 34 -12.32 1.65 6.46
C PRO A 34 -11.72 0.23 6.31
N PRO A 35 -11.76 -0.62 7.36
CA PRO A 35 -11.20 -1.97 7.29
C PRO A 35 -11.68 -2.83 6.11
N VAL A 36 -12.95 -2.66 5.71
CA VAL A 36 -13.53 -3.36 4.56
C VAL A 36 -12.86 -2.97 3.25
N GLU A 37 -12.51 -1.70 3.07
CA GLU A 37 -11.82 -1.22 1.87
C GLU A 37 -10.39 -1.75 1.82
N VAL A 38 -9.70 -1.76 2.96
CA VAL A 38 -8.35 -2.32 3.07
C VAL A 38 -8.36 -3.82 2.76
N ALA A 39 -9.32 -4.57 3.32
CA ALA A 39 -9.46 -6.00 3.06
C ALA A 39 -9.78 -6.29 1.58
N ALA A 40 -10.76 -5.58 1.01
CA ALA A 40 -11.13 -5.75 -0.39
C ALA A 40 -9.94 -5.45 -1.32
N ARG A 41 -9.22 -4.36 -1.07
CA ARG A 41 -8.01 -4.00 -1.82
C ARG A 41 -6.93 -5.07 -1.70
N ALA A 42 -6.66 -5.56 -0.50
CA ALA A 42 -5.64 -6.58 -0.25
C ALA A 42 -5.97 -7.91 -0.97
N VAL A 43 -7.23 -8.35 -0.93
CA VAL A 43 -7.68 -9.58 -1.62
C VAL A 43 -7.56 -9.43 -3.13
N LEU A 44 -8.01 -8.31 -3.71
CA LEU A 44 -7.93 -8.07 -5.16
C LEU A 44 -6.49 -8.02 -5.66
N LEU A 45 -5.60 -7.34 -4.94
CA LEU A 45 -4.19 -7.28 -5.27
C LEU A 45 -3.53 -8.66 -5.22
N ARG A 46 -3.81 -9.43 -4.16
CA ARG A 46 -3.28 -10.79 -4.03
C ARG A 46 -3.77 -11.69 -5.17
N ALA A 47 -5.05 -11.60 -5.52
CA ALA A 47 -5.62 -12.33 -6.66
C ALA A 47 -4.99 -11.93 -8.00
N ALA A 48 -4.55 -10.67 -8.13
CA ALA A 48 -3.82 -10.17 -9.30
C ALA A 48 -2.32 -10.54 -9.31
N GLY A 49 -1.82 -11.27 -8.31
CA GLY A 49 -0.43 -11.75 -8.24
C GLY A 49 0.53 -10.81 -7.50
N TYR A 50 0.02 -9.80 -6.80
CA TYR A 50 0.86 -8.93 -5.97
C TYR A 50 1.26 -9.64 -4.68
N GLU A 51 2.44 -9.31 -4.19
CA GLU A 51 2.96 -9.75 -2.89
C GLU A 51 2.85 -8.66 -1.83
N VAL A 52 3.01 -7.41 -2.24
CA VAL A 52 2.89 -6.23 -1.39
C VAL A 52 1.85 -5.27 -1.93
N MET A 53 1.27 -4.47 -1.05
CA MET A 53 0.33 -3.41 -1.40
C MET A 53 1.09 -2.20 -1.97
N PRO A 54 0.89 -1.83 -3.25
CA PRO A 54 1.52 -0.65 -3.82
C PRO A 54 0.88 0.62 -3.25
N THR A 55 1.71 1.63 -2.95
CA THR A 55 1.32 2.96 -2.42
C THR A 55 1.63 4.09 -3.40
N CYS A 56 1.89 3.76 -4.66
CA CYS A 56 2.07 4.68 -5.77
C CYS A 56 1.90 3.90 -7.09
N GLY A 57 2.01 4.55 -8.25
CA GLY A 57 1.95 3.88 -9.56
C GLY A 57 3.28 3.36 -10.09
N HIS A 58 4.38 3.50 -9.34
CA HIS A 58 5.74 3.13 -9.80
C HIS A 58 6.26 1.92 -9.04
N HIS A 59 5.78 0.74 -9.42
CA HIS A 59 6.12 -0.53 -8.82
C HIS A 59 6.32 -1.62 -9.87
N ASP A 60 6.98 -2.71 -9.48
CA ASP A 60 7.07 -3.92 -10.27
C ASP A 60 5.72 -4.68 -10.29
N ARG A 61 5.70 -5.84 -10.95
CA ARG A 61 4.52 -6.69 -11.05
C ARG A 61 4.10 -7.35 -9.73
N ARG A 62 4.99 -7.36 -8.74
CA ARG A 62 4.74 -7.92 -7.38
C ARG A 62 4.30 -6.81 -6.41
N GLY A 63 4.38 -5.54 -6.81
CA GLY A 63 4.00 -4.36 -6.03
C GLY A 63 5.17 -3.64 -5.36
N PHE A 64 6.41 -4.11 -5.53
CA PHE A 64 7.56 -3.46 -4.90
C PHE A 64 7.89 -2.15 -5.60
N CYS A 65 8.11 -1.09 -4.80
CA CYS A 65 8.48 0.22 -5.30
C CYS A 65 9.76 0.16 -6.14
N LEU A 66 9.75 0.76 -7.34
CA LEU A 66 10.90 0.85 -8.24
C LEU A 66 11.74 2.13 -8.00
N GLY A 67 11.58 2.75 -6.83
CA GLY A 67 12.10 4.08 -6.52
C GLY A 67 11.16 5.19 -7.01
N HIS A 68 11.51 6.44 -6.81
CA HIS A 68 10.92 7.55 -7.57
C HIS A 68 12.09 8.25 -8.25
N PRO A 69 11.96 8.68 -9.52
CA PRO A 69 12.95 9.58 -10.07
C PRO A 69 12.99 10.79 -9.13
N ASP A 70 14.19 11.18 -8.70
CA ASP A 70 14.36 12.38 -7.89
C ASP A 70 13.63 13.49 -8.62
N ARG A 71 12.54 13.99 -8.01
CA ARG A 71 12.02 15.28 -8.42
C ARG A 71 13.18 16.23 -8.20
N ILE A 72 13.82 16.66 -9.28
CA ILE A 72 14.68 17.83 -9.27
C ILE A 72 13.82 18.90 -8.61
N ILE A 73 14.12 19.21 -7.35
CA ILE A 73 13.59 20.40 -6.70
C ILE A 73 14.20 21.52 -7.54
N GLY A 74 13.38 22.10 -8.40
CA GLY A 74 13.79 23.18 -9.28
C GLY A 74 14.50 24.26 -8.46
N MET A 75 15.62 24.72 -9.02
CA MET A 75 16.18 26.05 -8.76
C MET A 75 15.09 27.13 -8.81
#